data_AF-A0A2G9YTD1-F1
#
_entry.id   AF-A0A2G9YTD1-F1
#
_cell.length_a   1.000
_cell.length_b   1.000
_cell.length_c   1.000
_cell.angle_alpha   90.00
_cell.angle_beta   90.00
_cell.angle_gamma   90.00
#
_symmetry.space_group_name_H-M   'P 1'
#
loop_
_entity.id
_entity.type
_entity.pdbx_description
1 polymer ?
#
loop_
_entity_poly.entity_id
_entity_poly.type
_entity_poly.pdbx_seq_one_letter_code
_entity_poly.pdbx_strand_id
1 'polypeptide(L)'
;MRINKKERNKTMDTKTTLPISEARKKIFKIAEKVQKPSTYYTLTEKGIPKVVVMSAEEFESWRETLEVMRDFPNLEKDVKKAEKDFKKGNYSTLEKILAKEGFVLADK
;
A
#
# COMPACT_ATOMS: atom_id res chain seq x y z
N MET A 1 4.31 21.36 3.93
CA MET A 1 4.24 21.54 2.46
C MET A 1 2.78 21.73 2.06
N ARG A 2 2.38 22.92 1.56
CA ARG A 2 0.98 23.18 1.13
C ARG A 2 0.88 22.95 -0.38
N ILE A 3 0.18 21.90 -0.78
CA ILE A 3 -0.09 21.57 -2.20
C ILE A 3 -1.16 22.53 -2.73
N ASN A 4 -0.93 23.14 -3.90
CA ASN A 4 -1.85 24.15 -4.44
C ASN A 4 -3.16 23.50 -4.98
N LYS A 5 -4.22 24.30 -5.18
CA LYS A 5 -5.54 23.80 -5.64
C LYS A 5 -5.48 23.13 -7.03
N LYS A 6 -4.55 23.55 -7.89
CA LYS A 6 -4.38 23.03 -9.25
C LYS A 6 -3.69 21.65 -9.25
N GLU A 7 -2.74 21.43 -8.34
CA GLU A 7 -2.04 20.16 -8.11
C GLU A 7 -2.93 19.11 -7.43
N ARG A 8 -3.78 19.53 -6.48
CA ARG A 8 -4.80 18.65 -5.87
C ARG A 8 -5.78 18.08 -6.91
N ASN A 9 -6.16 18.87 -7.91
CA ASN A 9 -7.04 18.41 -8.97
C ASN A 9 -6.33 17.55 -10.04
N LYS A 10 -5.00 17.60 -10.12
CA LYS A 10 -4.21 16.85 -11.10
C LYS A 10 -3.99 15.38 -10.70
N THR A 11 -4.15 15.06 -9.43
CA THR A 11 -3.91 13.72 -8.86
C THR A 11 -5.19 12.90 -8.64
N MET A 12 -6.37 13.49 -8.86
CA MET A 12 -7.64 12.85 -8.60
C MET A 12 -8.17 12.16 -9.85
N ASP A 13 -8.35 10.84 -9.79
CA ASP A 13 -9.07 10.11 -10.83
C ASP A 13 -10.55 10.55 -10.82
N THR A 14 -11.01 11.09 -11.96
CA THR A 14 -12.38 11.56 -12.14
C THR A 14 -13.40 10.43 -12.10
N LYS A 15 -12.99 9.17 -12.30
CA LYS A 15 -13.86 7.98 -12.23
C LYS A 15 -14.13 7.51 -10.79
N THR A 16 -13.23 7.81 -9.86
CA THR A 16 -13.35 7.43 -8.43
C THR A 16 -13.53 8.64 -7.51
N THR A 17 -13.65 9.84 -8.08
CA THR A 17 -14.02 11.05 -7.34
C THR A 17 -15.51 11.32 -7.48
N LEU A 18 -16.22 11.45 -6.36
CA LEU A 18 -17.65 11.75 -6.37
C LEU A 18 -18.10 12.57 -5.17
N PRO A 19 -19.24 13.30 -5.28
CA PRO A 19 -19.86 13.94 -4.13
C PRO A 19 -20.26 12.92 -3.05
N ILE A 20 -20.18 13.30 -1.78
CA ILE A 20 -20.63 12.47 -0.64
C ILE A 20 -22.10 12.04 -0.82
N SER A 21 -22.95 12.91 -1.35
CA SER A 21 -24.37 12.61 -1.62
C SER A 21 -24.54 11.46 -2.63
N GLU A 22 -23.69 11.39 -3.65
CA GLU A 22 -23.68 10.29 -4.63
C GLU A 22 -23.07 9.01 -4.05
N ALA A 23 -22.04 9.15 -3.22
CA ALA A 23 -21.41 8.01 -2.55
C ALA A 23 -22.38 7.31 -1.60
N ARG A 24 -23.17 8.07 -0.84
CA ARG A 24 -24.19 7.53 0.07
C ARG A 24 -25.16 6.59 -0.63
N LYS A 25 -25.62 6.96 -1.84
CA LYS A 25 -26.54 6.14 -2.65
C LYS A 25 -25.90 4.85 -3.15
N LYS A 26 -24.57 4.79 -3.22
CA LYS A 26 -23.79 3.73 -3.87
C LYS A 26 -22.84 3.03 -2.89
N ILE A 27 -23.03 3.19 -1.58
CA ILE A 27 -22.02 2.83 -0.57
C ILE A 27 -21.66 1.35 -0.60
N PHE A 28 -22.63 0.45 -0.76
CA PHE A 28 -22.37 -0.99 -0.87
C PHE A 28 -21.54 -1.35 -2.11
N LYS A 29 -21.84 -0.71 -3.26
CA LYS A 29 -21.07 -0.90 -4.50
C LYS A 29 -19.66 -0.34 -4.40
N ILE A 30 -19.47 0.76 -3.67
CA ILE A 30 -18.15 1.32 -3.37
C ILE A 30 -17.38 0.32 -2.50
N ALA A 31 -18.00 -0.19 -1.43
CA ALA A 31 -17.40 -1.17 -0.52
C ALA A 31 -16.96 -2.45 -1.24
N GLU A 32 -17.75 -2.96 -2.19
CA GLU A 32 -17.39 -4.10 -3.04
C GLU A 32 -16.19 -3.78 -3.96
N LYS A 33 -16.19 -2.60 -4.59
CA LYS A 33 -15.15 -2.23 -5.55
C LYS A 33 -13.79 -1.99 -4.91
N VAL A 34 -13.75 -1.41 -3.71
CA VAL A 34 -12.49 -1.14 -3.01
C VAL A 34 -11.79 -2.40 -2.52
N GLN A 35 -12.43 -3.58 -2.59
CA GLN A 35 -11.77 -4.86 -2.33
C GLN A 35 -10.72 -5.20 -3.39
N LYS A 36 -10.77 -4.56 -4.57
CA LYS A 36 -9.74 -4.72 -5.59
C LYS A 36 -8.49 -3.95 -5.17
N PRO A 37 -7.29 -4.56 -5.26
CA PRO A 37 -6.04 -3.88 -4.93
C PRO A 37 -5.92 -2.51 -5.62
N SER A 38 -5.30 -1.56 -4.94
CA SER A 38 -5.06 -0.20 -5.46
C SER A 38 -6.33 0.57 -5.86
N THR A 39 -7.50 0.18 -5.35
CA THR A 39 -8.78 0.86 -5.63
C THR A 39 -9.24 1.68 -4.44
N TYR A 40 -9.31 3.00 -4.60
CA TYR A 40 -9.88 3.91 -3.61
C TYR A 40 -10.78 4.95 -4.26
N TYR A 41 -11.70 5.50 -3.47
CA TYR A 41 -12.63 6.54 -3.86
C TYR A 41 -12.37 7.81 -3.06
N THR A 42 -12.38 8.96 -3.72
CA THR A 42 -12.30 10.26 -3.05
C THR A 42 -13.67 10.92 -3.02
N LEU A 43 -14.19 11.13 -1.81
CA LEU A 43 -15.48 11.78 -1.61
C LEU A 43 -15.31 13.27 -1.38
N THR A 44 -16.15 14.05 -2.05
CA THR A 44 -16.09 15.51 -2.03
C THR A 44 -17.34 16.13 -1.43
N GLU A 45 -17.15 17.29 -0.79
CA GLU A 45 -18.22 18.19 -0.38
C GLU A 45 -18.01 19.53 -1.10
N LYS A 46 -19.01 19.99 -1.86
CA LYS A 46 -18.91 21.20 -2.70
C LYS A 46 -17.64 21.21 -3.59
N GLY A 47 -17.28 20.04 -4.13
CA GLY A 47 -16.10 19.83 -4.97
C GLY A 47 -14.76 19.80 -4.22
N ILE A 48 -14.77 19.90 -2.89
CA ILE A 48 -13.57 19.83 -2.04
C ILE A 48 -13.42 18.40 -1.50
N PRO A 49 -12.27 17.72 -1.70
CA PRO A 49 -12.00 16.40 -1.11
C PRO A 49 -12.07 16.42 0.41
N LYS A 50 -12.78 15.46 0.99
CA LYS A 50 -12.98 15.34 2.45
C LYS A 50 -12.68 13.96 3.01
N VAL A 51 -12.97 12.91 2.23
CA VAL A 51 -12.86 11.52 2.69
C VAL A 51 -12.24 10.69 1.58
N VAL A 52 -11.39 9.74 1.95
CA VAL A 52 -10.96 8.65 1.09
C VAL A 52 -11.59 7.36 1.61
N VAL A 53 -12.14 6.55 0.72
CA VAL A 53 -12.68 5.22 1.01
C VAL A 53 -11.82 4.18 0.29
N MET A 54 -11.28 3.23 1.03
CA MET A 54 -10.51 2.08 0.57
C MET A 54 -10.93 0.84 1.39
N SER A 55 -10.48 -0.37 1.02
CA SER A 55 -10.70 -1.53 1.88
C SER A 55 -9.94 -1.38 3.19
N ALA A 56 -10.41 -2.06 4.24
CA ALA A 56 -9.69 -2.09 5.51
C ALA A 56 -8.30 -2.72 5.33
N GLU A 57 -8.19 -3.79 4.53
CA GLU A 57 -6.92 -4.46 4.22
C GLU A 57 -5.91 -3.54 3.54
N GLU A 58 -6.32 -2.73 2.56
CA GLU A 58 -5.44 -1.76 1.90
C GLU A 58 -4.97 -0.68 2.87
N PHE A 59 -5.86 -0.19 3.75
CA PHE A 59 -5.50 0.79 4.78
C PHE A 59 -4.47 0.23 5.76
N GLU A 60 -4.66 -0.99 6.24
CA GLU A 60 -3.73 -1.67 7.14
C GLU A 60 -2.37 -1.90 6.46
N SER A 61 -2.38 -2.33 5.20
CA SER A 61 -1.16 -2.54 4.39
C SER A 61 -0.37 -1.24 4.21
N TRP A 62 -1.05 -0.12 3.95
CA TRP A 62 -0.39 1.20 3.86
C TRP A 62 0.15 1.65 5.21
N ARG A 63 -0.58 1.40 6.30
CA ARG A 63 -0.13 1.75 7.65
C ARG A 63 1.16 1.01 7.99
N GLU A 64 1.20 -0.31 7.77
CA GLU A 64 2.41 -1.11 7.95
C GLU A 64 3.57 -0.58 7.10
N THR A 65 3.32 -0.30 5.82
CA THR A 65 4.35 0.25 4.92
C THR A 65 4.92 1.58 5.47
N LEU A 66 4.07 2.48 5.96
CA LEU A 66 4.50 3.76 6.54
C LEU A 66 5.29 3.57 7.86
N GLU A 67 4.97 2.56 8.65
CA GLU A 67 5.71 2.18 9.85
C GLU A 67 7.09 1.63 9.49
N VAL A 68 7.17 0.69 8.55
CA VAL A 68 8.44 0.14 8.05
C VAL A 68 9.32 1.24 7.45
N MET A 69 8.76 2.17 6.67
CA MET A 69 9.54 3.29 6.10
C MET A 69 10.13 4.22 7.18
N ARG A 70 9.50 4.31 8.36
CA ARG A 70 10.01 5.09 9.49
C ARG A 70 11.20 4.38 10.13
N ASP A 71 11.10 3.07 10.32
CA ASP A 71 12.12 2.26 10.98
C ASP A 71 13.34 2.01 10.06
N PHE A 72 13.10 1.93 8.75
CA PHE A 72 14.11 1.67 7.73
C PHE A 72 14.22 2.86 6.75
N PRO A 73 14.93 3.95 7.12
CA PRO A 73 14.99 5.17 6.29
C PRO A 73 15.69 4.96 4.93
N ASN A 74 16.47 3.88 4.77
CA ASN A 74 17.11 3.50 3.51
C ASN A 74 16.40 2.34 2.79
N LEU A 75 15.14 2.02 3.16
CA LEU A 75 14.39 0.87 2.65
C LEU A 75 14.48 0.71 1.13
N GLU A 76 14.36 1.81 0.37
CA GLU A 76 14.47 1.77 -1.09
C GLU A 76 15.84 1.25 -1.58
N LYS A 77 16.93 1.67 -0.95
CA LYS A 77 18.28 1.21 -1.28
C LYS A 77 18.45 -0.25 -0.88
N ASP A 78 17.93 -0.63 0.28
CA ASP A 78 18.03 -1.98 0.81
C ASP A 78 17.27 -2.99 -0.06
N VAL A 79 16.05 -2.63 -0.49
CA VAL A 79 15.26 -3.43 -1.45
C VAL A 79 16.00 -3.58 -2.78
N LYS A 80 16.51 -2.48 -3.37
CA LYS A 80 17.27 -2.55 -4.63
C LYS A 80 18.53 -3.41 -4.51
N LYS A 81 19.21 -3.35 -3.36
CA LYS A 81 20.38 -4.21 -3.08
C LYS A 81 19.95 -5.67 -2.98
N ALA A 82 18.89 -5.97 -2.23
CA ALA A 82 18.36 -7.32 -2.09
C ALA A 82 17.93 -7.93 -3.44
N GLU A 83 17.25 -7.16 -4.31
CA GLU A 83 16.90 -7.61 -5.65
C GLU A 83 18.12 -7.93 -6.52
N LYS A 84 19.17 -7.08 -6.44
CA LYS A 84 20.42 -7.28 -7.16
C LYS A 84 21.16 -8.51 -6.66
N ASP A 85 21.21 -8.70 -5.35
CA ASP A 85 21.83 -9.85 -4.71
C ASP A 85 21.08 -11.14 -5.07
N PHE A 86 19.75 -11.13 -5.04
CA PHE A 86 18.92 -12.24 -5.46
C PHE A 86 19.18 -12.65 -6.92
N LYS A 87 19.21 -11.67 -7.85
CA LYS A 87 19.53 -11.90 -9.27
C LYS A 87 20.94 -12.48 -9.49
N LYS A 88 21.88 -12.19 -8.60
CA LYS A 88 23.26 -12.71 -8.63
C LYS A 88 23.43 -14.07 -7.96
N GLY A 89 22.37 -14.63 -7.36
CA GLY A 89 22.46 -15.83 -6.53
C GLY A 89 23.05 -15.59 -5.15
N ASN A 90 23.20 -14.34 -4.72
CA ASN A 90 23.69 -13.95 -3.40
C ASN A 90 22.57 -14.02 -2.36
N TYR A 91 21.99 -15.21 -2.17
CA TYR A 91 21.01 -15.49 -1.12
C TYR A 91 21.38 -16.79 -0.39
N SER A 92 20.81 -16.99 0.80
CA SER A 92 20.91 -18.26 1.52
C SER A 92 19.56 -18.93 1.55
N THR A 93 19.52 -20.25 1.40
CA THR A 93 18.29 -21.02 1.58
C THR A 93 17.98 -21.18 3.06
N LEU A 94 16.73 -21.54 3.37
CA LEU A 94 16.29 -21.78 4.74
C LEU A 94 17.14 -22.86 5.41
N GLU A 95 17.42 -23.97 4.71
CA GLU A 95 18.21 -25.10 5.21
C GLU A 95 19.62 -24.66 5.61
N LYS A 96 20.26 -23.83 4.76
CA LYS A 96 21.61 -23.33 5.00
C LYS A 96 21.67 -22.41 6.22
N ILE A 97 20.64 -21.58 6.42
CA ILE A 97 20.55 -20.69 7.59
C ILE A 97 20.34 -21.51 8.86
N LEU A 98 19.38 -22.44 8.85
CA LEU A 98 19.08 -23.27 10.02
C LEU A 98 20.29 -24.10 10.46
N ALA A 99 20.98 -24.75 9.52
CA ALA A 99 22.20 -25.50 9.83
C ALA A 99 23.31 -24.62 10.42
N LYS A 100 23.47 -23.38 9.93
CA LYS A 100 24.45 -22.42 10.47
C LYS A 100 24.11 -21.99 11.90
N GLU A 101 22.82 -21.78 12.19
CA GLU A 101 22.35 -21.33 13.50
C GLU A 101 22.10 -22.51 14.48
N GLY A 102 22.42 -23.76 14.07
CA GLY A 102 22.32 -24.96 14.92
C GLY A 102 20.92 -25.57 15.03
N PHE A 103 19.99 -25.17 14.17
CA PHE A 103 18.65 -25.76 14.08
C PHE A 103 18.62 -26.95 13.11
N VAL A 104 17.88 -27.99 13.47
CA VAL A 104 17.62 -29.16 12.62
C VAL A 104 16.18 -29.08 12.12
N LEU A 105 15.99 -29.18 10.81
CA LEU A 105 14.65 -29.33 10.24
C LEU A 105 14.10 -30.69 10.66
N ALA A 106 12.93 -30.71 11.30
CA ALA A 106 12.24 -31.97 11.54
C ALA A 106 11.86 -32.58 10.19
N ASP A 107 12.30 -33.82 9.94
CA ASP A 107 11.88 -34.57 8.77
C ASP A 107 10.35 -34.73 8.80
N LYS A 108 9.73 -34.53 7.64
CA LYS A 108 8.28 -34.52 7.46
C LYS A 108 7.71 -35.92 7.27
#